data_AF-A0A972T666-F1
#
_entry.id   AF-A0A972T666-F1
#
_cell.length_a   1.000
_cell.length_b   1.000
_cell.length_c   1.000
_cell.angle_alpha   90.00
_cell.angle_beta   90.00
_cell.angle_gamma   90.00
#
_symmetry.space_group_name_H-M   'P 1'
#
loop_
_entity.id
_entity.type
_entity.pdbx_description
1 polymer ?
#
loop_
_entity_poly.entity_id
_entity_poly.type
_entity_poly.pdbx_seq_one_letter_code
_entity_poly.pdbx_strand_id
1 'polypeptide(L)'
;MYCPSCGKEIGTDSQFCPFCGEQVAAAGAPETAGAEGAAQGPVVPPAAPPPPPPVQGTPTPPSGQPPAWGPAPSAPTAAFPPGAVPPSPEAGPLTPPANYAQPRQRSALPWVLGILGVAVVAAVVLVLVFVVFKGDGGKTDTAAIERPVVDFFESLEDRDVKQMVGAMEPDFVDQLKDILGKDYLDLLEEYFFLEFPDGLEFTIRKLHTEMKGEDKAEVTVVEGTMSYIDEDGEKVSEEASESDMDAFEVVKVDGVWYISEETLVDMGFDLSDLEDTDMEDLDTDLDTDLDSDMTDYGDELVELPVDTEDEALTLVFEQPEVMDWWMATAEPLYRITDENTSWAVLFYEEAIDGTEIPFAWYAVDKETGEVWLITND
;
A
#
# COMPACT_ATOMS: atom_id res chain seq x y z
N MET A 1 20.15 8.83 -33.78
CA MET A 1 19.31 10.02 -34.04
C MET A 1 18.37 10.21 -32.86
N TYR A 2 17.75 11.37 -32.63
CA TYR A 2 16.82 11.55 -31.50
C TYR A 2 15.37 11.55 -31.98
N CYS A 3 14.47 10.93 -31.21
CA CYS A 3 13.03 10.98 -31.49
C CYS A 3 12.52 12.42 -31.28
N PRO A 4 11.83 13.03 -32.26
CA PRO A 4 11.31 14.39 -32.13
C PRO A 4 10.15 14.52 -31.12
N SER A 5 9.47 13.42 -30.80
CA SER A 5 8.35 13.42 -29.84
C SER A 5 8.81 13.25 -28.38
N CYS A 6 9.75 12.35 -28.09
CA CYS A 6 10.15 12.05 -26.70
C CYS A 6 11.61 12.40 -26.36
N GLY A 7 12.43 12.79 -27.34
CA GLY A 7 13.80 13.22 -27.11
C GLY A 7 14.83 12.12 -26.80
N LYS A 8 14.44 10.84 -26.77
CA LYS A 8 15.36 9.71 -26.54
C LYS A 8 16.16 9.35 -27.81
N GLU A 9 17.37 8.84 -27.63
CA GLU A 9 18.25 8.40 -28.72
C GLU A 9 17.74 7.08 -29.31
N ILE A 10 17.64 7.02 -30.63
CA ILE A 10 17.18 5.87 -31.41
C ILE A 10 18.16 5.56 -32.54
N GLY A 11 18.13 4.30 -33.00
CA GLY A 11 18.89 3.83 -34.14
C GLY A 11 18.58 4.65 -35.40
N THR A 12 19.59 4.87 -36.26
CA THR A 12 19.43 5.66 -37.49
C THR A 12 18.53 5.00 -38.54
N ASP A 13 18.27 3.70 -38.39
CA ASP A 13 17.43 2.90 -39.30
C ASP A 13 16.06 2.54 -38.71
N SER A 14 15.73 3.08 -37.53
CA SER A 14 14.45 2.84 -36.87
C SER A 14 13.33 3.62 -37.59
N GLN A 15 12.26 2.92 -37.99
CA GLN A 15 11.05 3.56 -38.56
C GLN A 15 10.06 4.02 -37.47
N PHE A 16 10.21 3.50 -36.26
CA PHE A 16 9.37 3.80 -35.09
C PHE A 16 10.27 3.99 -33.87
N CYS A 17 9.87 4.89 -32.96
CA CYS A 17 10.56 5.05 -31.69
C CYS A 17 10.18 3.91 -30.73
N PRO A 18 11.13 3.09 -30.24
CA PRO A 18 10.82 1.99 -29.33
C PRO A 18 10.35 2.48 -27.95
N PHE A 19 10.60 3.74 -27.62
CA PHE A 19 10.26 4.30 -26.30
C PHE A 19 8.88 4.96 -26.24
N CYS A 20 8.30 5.39 -27.37
CA CYS A 20 7.01 6.10 -27.36
C CYS A 20 6.07 5.73 -28.52
N GLY A 21 6.49 4.84 -29.42
CA GLY A 21 5.65 4.35 -30.53
C GLY A 21 5.49 5.30 -31.73
N GLU A 22 6.00 6.54 -31.66
CA GLU A 22 5.86 7.51 -32.77
C GLU A 22 6.68 7.09 -34.01
N GLN A 23 6.10 7.29 -35.21
CA GLN A 23 6.82 7.09 -36.46
C GLN A 23 7.92 8.13 -36.65
N VAL A 24 9.13 7.65 -36.95
CA VAL A 24 10.26 8.49 -37.30
C VAL A 24 10.59 8.28 -38.78
N ALA A 25 10.55 9.39 -39.53
CA ALA A 25 10.83 9.35 -40.96
C ALA A 25 12.29 8.94 -41.19
N ALA A 26 12.51 7.74 -41.72
CA ALA A 26 13.83 7.21 -42.02
C ALA A 26 14.55 8.10 -43.06
N ALA A 27 15.66 8.71 -42.65
CA ALA A 27 16.53 9.49 -43.53
C ALA A 27 17.38 8.54 -44.38
N GLY A 28 16.81 8.02 -45.47
CA GLY A 28 17.51 7.04 -46.30
C GLY A 28 16.78 6.61 -47.57
N ALA A 29 16.20 7.53 -48.33
CA ALA A 29 15.83 7.28 -49.73
C ALA A 29 16.20 8.49 -50.60
N PRO A 30 16.81 8.29 -51.78
CA PRO A 30 17.41 9.39 -52.55
C PRO A 30 16.34 10.29 -53.16
N GLU A 31 16.55 11.60 -53.00
CA GLU A 31 15.92 12.63 -53.82
C GLU A 31 16.11 12.31 -55.31
N THR A 32 15.01 12.07 -56.01
CA THR A 32 14.93 12.32 -57.45
C THR A 32 14.10 13.57 -57.65
N ALA A 33 14.80 14.67 -57.95
CA ALA A 33 14.22 15.93 -58.36
C ALA A 33 13.86 15.90 -59.86
N GLY A 34 12.67 16.41 -60.18
CA GLY A 34 12.27 16.93 -61.49
C GLY A 34 11.55 15.91 -62.40
N ALA A 35 10.45 16.22 -63.07
CA ALA A 35 9.72 17.48 -63.25
C ALA A 35 8.36 17.19 -63.91
N GLU A 36 7.37 18.01 -63.55
CA GLU A 36 6.33 18.59 -64.43
C GLU A 36 5.45 17.69 -65.31
N GLY A 37 4.14 17.67 -65.04
CA GLY A 37 3.16 17.24 -66.03
C GLY A 37 1.74 16.95 -65.52
N ALA A 38 0.97 18.00 -65.26
CA ALA A 38 -0.47 18.09 -65.52
C ALA A 38 -1.44 17.00 -64.98
N ALA A 39 -2.20 17.35 -63.93
CA ALA A 39 -3.65 17.61 -64.01
C ALA A 39 -4.28 17.43 -62.61
N GLN A 40 -4.68 18.56 -62.03
CA GLN A 40 -5.46 18.65 -60.81
C GLN A 40 -6.88 18.10 -61.08
N GLY A 41 -7.23 16.99 -60.45
CA GLY A 41 -8.62 16.69 -60.11
C GLY A 41 -8.91 17.23 -58.71
N PRO A 42 -10.10 17.79 -58.41
CA PRO A 42 -10.42 18.25 -57.07
C PRO A 42 -10.51 17.02 -56.15
N VAL A 43 -9.48 16.79 -55.33
CA VAL A 43 -9.55 15.83 -54.23
C VAL A 43 -10.35 16.52 -53.13
N VAL A 44 -11.62 16.14 -53.05
CA VAL A 44 -12.55 16.48 -51.98
C VAL A 44 -11.91 16.00 -50.66
N PRO A 45 -11.86 16.82 -49.60
CA PRO A 45 -11.43 16.33 -48.29
C PRO A 45 -12.31 15.14 -47.88
N PRO A 46 -11.77 14.10 -47.21
CA PRO A 46 -12.60 13.03 -46.70
C PRO A 46 -13.70 13.64 -45.82
N ALA A 47 -14.95 13.34 -46.19
CA ALA A 47 -16.11 13.81 -45.45
C ALA A 47 -15.98 13.34 -44.00
N ALA A 48 -16.23 14.25 -43.06
CA ALA A 48 -16.42 13.88 -41.67
C ALA A 48 -17.46 12.75 -41.59
N PRO A 49 -17.27 11.75 -40.69
CA PRO A 49 -18.27 10.72 -40.49
C PRO A 49 -19.63 11.38 -40.17
N PRO A 50 -20.74 10.85 -40.71
CA PRO A 50 -22.06 11.39 -40.41
C PRO A 50 -22.29 11.35 -38.89
N PRO A 51 -22.96 12.36 -38.30
CA PRO A 51 -23.38 12.27 -36.92
C PRO A 51 -24.24 11.00 -36.74
N PRO A 52 -24.13 10.32 -35.59
CA PRO A 52 -24.93 9.13 -35.33
C PRO A 52 -26.42 9.46 -35.49
N PRO A 53 -27.23 8.50 -36.00
CA PRO A 53 -28.67 8.70 -36.13
C PRO A 53 -29.28 9.03 -34.75
N PRO A 54 -30.33 9.87 -34.67
CA PRO A 54 -30.99 10.14 -33.41
C PRO A 54 -31.49 8.81 -32.83
N VAL A 55 -31.01 8.51 -31.62
CA VAL A 55 -31.41 7.34 -30.85
C VAL A 55 -32.93 7.39 -30.71
N GLN A 56 -33.60 6.47 -31.41
CA GLN A 56 -35.03 6.27 -31.24
C GLN A 56 -35.24 5.56 -29.91
N GLY A 57 -35.87 6.29 -28.98
CA GLY A 57 -36.61 5.78 -27.83
C GLY A 57 -36.05 4.54 -27.16
N THR A 58 -35.09 4.72 -26.26
CA THR A 58 -34.97 3.79 -25.13
C THR A 58 -36.29 3.81 -24.37
N PRO A 59 -36.90 2.65 -24.05
CA PRO A 59 -38.01 2.62 -23.12
C PRO A 59 -37.50 3.15 -21.78
N THR A 60 -38.13 4.23 -21.31
CA THR A 60 -37.94 4.76 -19.97
C THR A 60 -38.10 3.62 -18.97
N PRO A 61 -37.13 3.36 -18.07
CA PRO A 61 -37.38 2.45 -16.96
C PRO A 61 -38.58 2.99 -16.16
N PRO A 62 -39.51 2.14 -15.71
CA PRO A 62 -40.56 2.61 -14.81
C PRO A 62 -39.87 3.19 -13.59
N SER A 63 -40.17 4.45 -13.28
CA SER A 63 -39.88 5.07 -12.01
C SER A 63 -40.63 4.31 -10.93
N GLY A 64 -40.03 3.23 -10.44
CA GLY A 64 -40.42 2.60 -9.18
C GLY A 64 -40.04 3.58 -8.08
N GLN A 65 -41.03 4.08 -7.36
CA GLN A 65 -40.77 4.71 -6.07
C GLN A 65 -40.02 3.71 -5.18
N PRO A 66 -38.98 4.13 -4.44
CA PRO A 66 -38.46 3.30 -3.36
C PRO A 66 -39.60 2.98 -2.39
N PRO A 67 -39.65 1.77 -1.80
CA PRO A 67 -40.66 1.44 -0.82
C PRO A 67 -40.58 2.47 0.32
N ALA A 68 -41.74 3.02 0.69
CA ALA A 68 -41.85 3.87 1.85
C ALA A 68 -41.65 2.99 3.09
N TRP A 69 -40.46 3.08 3.70
CA TRP A 69 -40.18 2.49 5.00
C TRP A 69 -41.18 3.05 6.01
N GLY A 70 -42.09 2.19 6.48
CA GLY A 70 -42.97 2.51 7.60
C GLY A 70 -42.15 2.61 8.89
N PRO A 71 -42.58 3.42 9.88
CA PRO A 71 -41.91 3.45 11.16
C PRO A 71 -42.00 2.07 11.85
N ALA A 72 -40.88 1.63 12.42
CA ALA A 72 -40.74 0.36 13.12
C ALA A 72 -41.82 0.17 14.22
N PRO A 73 -42.34 -1.06 14.43
CA PRO A 73 -43.23 -1.33 15.54
C PRO A 73 -42.52 -1.09 16.88
N SER A 74 -43.13 -0.27 17.73
CA SER A 74 -42.59 0.07 19.05
C SER A 74 -42.60 -1.16 19.97
N ALA A 75 -41.47 -1.45 20.60
CA ALA A 75 -41.35 -2.47 21.65
C ALA A 75 -42.34 -2.23 22.80
N PRO A 76 -42.84 -3.29 23.47
CA PRO A 76 -43.82 -3.15 24.55
C PRO A 76 -43.19 -2.42 25.74
N THR A 77 -43.73 -1.24 26.05
CA THR A 77 -43.35 -0.47 27.23
C THR A 77 -43.77 -1.23 28.50
N ALA A 78 -42.81 -1.56 29.35
CA ALA A 78 -43.08 -2.05 30.71
C ALA A 78 -43.88 -0.99 31.48
N ALA A 79 -45.07 -1.37 31.95
CA ALA A 79 -45.95 -0.50 32.71
C ALA A 79 -45.34 -0.15 34.08
N PHE A 80 -44.99 1.11 34.28
CA PHE A 80 -44.69 1.65 35.61
C PHE A 80 -46.00 1.97 36.35
N PRO A 81 -46.05 1.81 37.69
CA PRO A 81 -47.25 2.08 38.49
C PRO A 81 -47.62 3.58 38.47
N PRO A 82 -48.91 3.93 38.55
CA PRO A 82 -49.37 5.31 38.44
C PRO A 82 -48.95 6.11 39.68
N GLY A 83 -48.14 7.16 39.50
CA GLY A 83 -47.83 8.10 40.59
C GLY A 83 -46.61 9.01 40.47
N ALA A 84 -45.73 8.84 39.48
CA ALA A 84 -44.54 9.71 39.34
C ALA A 84 -44.74 10.76 38.23
N VAL A 85 -44.78 12.04 38.62
CA VAL A 85 -44.82 13.20 37.72
C VAL A 85 -43.38 13.67 37.47
N PRO A 86 -42.88 13.74 36.23
CA PRO A 86 -41.59 14.37 35.93
C PRO A 86 -41.71 15.91 35.95
N PRO A 87 -40.71 16.65 36.47
CA PRO A 87 -40.77 18.11 36.53
C PRO A 87 -40.57 18.76 35.15
N SER A 88 -41.35 19.82 34.90
CA SER A 88 -41.30 20.67 33.70
C SER A 88 -40.27 21.81 33.88
N PRO A 89 -39.44 22.15 32.88
CA PRO A 89 -38.56 23.31 32.96
C PRO A 89 -39.32 24.61 32.64
N GLU A 90 -39.37 25.49 33.63
CA GLU A 90 -40.01 26.81 33.58
C GLU A 90 -39.08 27.85 32.93
N ALA A 91 -39.60 28.60 31.96
CA ALA A 91 -38.91 29.68 31.26
C ALA A 91 -38.82 30.96 32.11
N GLY A 92 -37.61 31.48 32.31
CA GLY A 92 -37.35 32.76 32.98
C GLY A 92 -37.15 33.94 32.00
N PRO A 93 -37.40 35.20 32.44
CA PRO A 93 -37.55 36.36 31.56
C PRO A 93 -36.24 37.05 31.11
N LEU A 94 -36.30 37.59 29.89
CA LEU A 94 -35.30 38.43 29.22
C LEU A 94 -35.12 39.80 29.89
N THR A 95 -33.86 40.23 30.09
CA THR A 95 -33.48 41.65 30.25
C THR A 95 -32.17 41.98 29.49
N PRO A 96 -32.00 43.22 28.97
CA PRO A 96 -31.04 43.58 27.91
C PRO A 96 -29.65 44.03 28.41
N PRO A 97 -28.62 44.12 27.53
CA PRO A 97 -27.23 44.33 27.94
C PRO A 97 -26.86 45.80 28.11
N ALA A 98 -26.01 46.10 29.09
CA ALA A 98 -25.36 47.40 29.25
C ALA A 98 -23.82 47.24 29.35
N ASN A 99 -23.16 47.72 28.30
CA ASN A 99 -21.84 48.36 28.20
C ASN A 99 -20.61 47.84 28.98
N TYR A 100 -19.64 47.41 28.17
CA TYR A 100 -18.19 47.71 28.21
C TYR A 100 -17.52 47.97 29.57
N ALA A 101 -16.81 46.95 30.06
CA ALA A 101 -15.67 47.12 30.95
C ALA A 101 -14.37 46.80 30.19
N GLN A 102 -13.45 47.76 30.21
CA GLN A 102 -12.10 47.71 29.62
C GLN A 102 -11.24 46.56 30.18
N PRO A 103 -10.27 46.03 29.40
CA PRO A 103 -9.37 44.98 29.86
C PRO A 103 -8.34 45.53 30.87
N ARG A 104 -8.25 44.91 32.04
CA ARG A 104 -7.20 45.18 33.04
C ARG A 104 -5.94 44.37 32.71
N GLN A 105 -4.87 45.06 32.32
CA GLN A 105 -3.49 44.57 32.45
C GLN A 105 -3.19 44.17 33.89
N ARG A 106 -2.70 42.95 34.14
CA ARG A 106 -1.92 42.61 35.34
C ARG A 106 -0.81 41.59 35.04
N SER A 107 0.41 42.12 35.15
CA SER A 107 1.73 41.56 35.49
C SER A 107 2.16 40.15 35.05
N ALA A 108 3.23 40.15 34.26
CA ALA A 108 4.13 39.03 34.00
C ALA A 108 4.87 38.60 35.29
N LEU A 109 4.38 37.55 35.97
CA LEU A 109 5.14 36.77 36.96
C LEU A 109 4.34 35.51 37.35
N PRO A 110 4.24 34.48 36.47
CA PRO A 110 4.81 33.18 36.87
C PRO A 110 5.25 32.34 35.65
N TRP A 111 6.16 32.84 34.81
CA TRP A 111 6.67 32.09 33.64
C TRP A 111 8.10 31.55 33.79
N VAL A 112 8.70 31.66 34.99
CA VAL A 112 10.11 31.30 35.22
C VAL A 112 10.29 29.92 35.89
N LEU A 113 9.23 29.29 36.42
CA LEU A 113 9.33 27.95 37.03
C LEU A 113 8.94 26.79 36.09
N GLY A 114 8.18 27.04 35.01
CA GLY A 114 7.88 26.04 33.99
C GLY A 114 9.02 25.81 32.99
N ILE A 115 9.76 26.88 32.66
CA ILE A 115 10.86 26.82 31.68
C ILE A 115 12.11 26.15 32.27
N LEU A 116 12.37 26.30 33.57
CA LEU A 116 13.54 25.67 34.20
C LEU A 116 13.36 24.15 34.39
N GLY A 117 12.14 23.67 34.60
CA GLY A 117 11.85 22.24 34.68
C GLY A 117 11.99 21.54 33.33
N VAL A 118 11.44 22.13 32.27
CA VAL A 118 11.56 21.59 30.90
C VAL A 118 12.99 21.70 30.38
N ALA A 119 13.72 22.78 30.68
CA ALA A 119 15.13 22.89 30.30
C ALA A 119 16.02 21.90 31.06
N VAL A 120 15.73 21.57 32.33
CA VAL A 120 16.46 20.55 33.08
C VAL A 120 16.11 19.15 32.60
N VAL A 121 14.85 18.86 32.28
CA VAL A 121 14.47 17.56 31.69
C VAL A 121 15.06 17.41 30.29
N ALA A 122 14.99 18.43 29.44
CA ALA A 122 15.64 18.44 28.13
C ALA A 122 17.17 18.35 28.26
N ALA A 123 17.78 19.03 29.23
CA ALA A 123 19.21 18.90 29.49
C ALA A 123 19.59 17.54 30.07
N VAL A 124 18.74 16.89 30.88
CA VAL A 124 18.98 15.54 31.40
C VAL A 124 18.77 14.51 30.31
N VAL A 125 17.79 14.67 29.42
CA VAL A 125 17.62 13.84 28.22
C VAL A 125 18.79 14.04 27.28
N LEU A 126 19.21 15.29 27.01
CA LEU A 126 20.41 15.57 26.21
C LEU A 126 21.68 15.03 26.88
N VAL A 127 21.81 15.10 28.21
CA VAL A 127 22.97 14.52 28.93
C VAL A 127 22.89 13.00 28.96
N LEU A 128 21.72 12.36 29.06
CA LEU A 128 21.60 10.91 28.97
C LEU A 128 21.90 10.41 27.56
N VAL A 129 21.42 11.12 26.53
CA VAL A 129 21.84 10.97 25.13
C VAL A 129 23.36 11.12 25.06
N PHE A 130 23.94 12.29 25.38
CA PHE A 130 25.38 12.56 25.20
C PHE A 130 26.33 11.80 26.15
N VAL A 131 25.87 11.24 27.28
CA VAL A 131 26.70 10.46 28.22
C VAL A 131 26.62 8.96 27.95
N VAL A 132 25.51 8.45 27.39
CA VAL A 132 25.47 7.12 26.78
C VAL A 132 26.21 7.15 25.43
N PHE A 133 26.18 8.26 24.68
CA PHE A 133 27.02 8.53 23.50
C PHE A 133 28.45 9.00 23.86
N LYS A 134 29.04 8.43 24.91
CA LYS A 134 30.47 8.57 25.20
C LYS A 134 31.18 7.20 25.15
N GLY A 135 30.88 6.44 24.10
CA GLY A 135 31.74 5.38 23.59
C GLY A 135 32.89 5.97 22.78
N ASP A 136 34.09 5.51 23.07
CA ASP A 136 35.38 6.06 22.66
C ASP A 136 35.58 6.10 21.13
N GLY A 137 35.84 7.31 20.61
CA GLY A 137 36.16 7.54 19.19
C GLY A 137 37.55 7.04 18.82
N GLY A 138 37.69 5.72 18.65
CA GLY A 138 38.58 5.18 17.63
C GLY A 138 38.06 5.62 16.26
N LYS A 139 38.94 5.96 15.32
CA LYS A 139 38.52 6.29 13.94
C LYS A 139 38.07 5.00 13.26
N THR A 140 36.87 4.54 13.58
CA THR A 140 36.15 3.54 12.81
C THR A 140 35.83 4.19 11.48
N ASP A 141 36.21 3.52 10.39
CA ASP A 141 35.89 3.97 9.04
C ASP A 141 34.41 3.66 8.79
N THR A 142 33.53 4.54 9.29
CA THR A 142 32.08 4.35 9.21
C THR A 142 31.61 4.24 7.77
N ALA A 143 32.29 4.90 6.84
CA ALA A 143 31.98 4.78 5.41
C ALA A 143 32.15 3.33 4.90
N ALA A 144 33.10 2.56 5.43
CA ALA A 144 33.26 1.15 5.06
C ALA A 144 32.17 0.25 5.68
N ILE A 145 31.64 0.62 6.85
CA ILE A 145 30.57 -0.09 7.56
C ILE A 145 29.21 0.20 6.93
N GLU A 146 28.98 1.45 6.56
CA GLU A 146 27.76 1.96 5.94
C GLU A 146 27.61 1.55 4.48
N ARG A 147 28.74 1.26 3.81
CA ARG A 147 28.79 0.91 2.40
C ARG A 147 27.84 -0.21 1.98
N PRO A 148 27.79 -1.40 2.61
CA PRO A 148 26.87 -2.45 2.20
C PRO A 148 25.41 -1.99 2.20
N VAL A 149 24.98 -1.16 3.16
CA VAL A 149 23.62 -0.61 3.19
C VAL A 149 23.39 0.34 2.02
N VAL A 150 24.33 1.23 1.73
CA VAL A 150 24.24 2.14 0.58
C VAL A 150 24.23 1.36 -0.74
N ASP A 151 25.17 0.43 -0.92
CA ASP A 151 25.31 -0.39 -2.12
C ASP A 151 24.03 -1.24 -2.33
N PHE A 152 23.37 -1.70 -1.25
CA PHE A 152 22.08 -2.38 -1.31
C PHE A 152 20.96 -1.47 -1.82
N PHE A 153 20.74 -0.30 -1.23
CA PHE A 153 19.70 0.62 -1.73
C PHE A 153 19.95 1.11 -3.16
N GLU A 154 21.21 1.40 -3.53
CA GLU A 154 21.59 1.73 -4.90
C GLU A 154 21.27 0.57 -5.86
N SER A 155 21.54 -0.68 -5.45
CA SER A 155 21.23 -1.84 -6.27
C SER A 155 19.75 -2.07 -6.49
N LEU A 156 18.88 -1.67 -5.54
CA LEU A 156 17.43 -1.73 -5.70
C LEU A 156 16.94 -0.69 -6.72
N GLU A 157 17.50 0.52 -6.69
CA GLU A 157 17.18 1.59 -7.67
C GLU A 157 17.64 1.20 -9.09
N ASP A 158 18.87 0.70 -9.21
CA ASP A 158 19.46 0.32 -10.51
C ASP A 158 19.01 -1.06 -11.00
N ARG A 159 18.27 -1.81 -10.19
CA ARG A 159 17.91 -3.23 -10.42
C ARG A 159 19.15 -4.09 -10.70
N ASP A 160 20.25 -3.82 -10.01
CA ASP A 160 21.52 -4.54 -10.18
C ASP A 160 21.63 -5.68 -9.14
N VAL A 161 21.13 -6.86 -9.50
CA VAL A 161 21.20 -8.06 -8.65
C VAL A 161 22.63 -8.38 -8.20
N LYS A 162 23.64 -8.13 -9.04
CA LYS A 162 25.03 -8.47 -8.69
C LYS A 162 25.57 -7.55 -7.61
N GLN A 163 25.23 -6.27 -7.68
CA GLN A 163 25.55 -5.33 -6.61
C GLN A 163 24.78 -5.65 -5.34
N MET A 164 23.48 -5.98 -5.46
CA MET A 164 22.62 -6.35 -4.34
C MET A 164 23.19 -7.55 -3.56
N VAL A 165 23.42 -8.66 -4.28
CA VAL A 165 24.02 -9.88 -3.72
C VAL A 165 25.44 -9.62 -3.22
N GLY A 166 26.17 -8.69 -3.83
CA GLY A 166 27.51 -8.29 -3.38
C GLY A 166 27.54 -7.56 -2.04
N ALA A 167 26.41 -6.99 -1.59
CA ALA A 167 26.25 -6.36 -0.29
C ALA A 167 25.83 -7.35 0.82
N MET A 168 25.38 -8.55 0.44
CA MET A 168 24.92 -9.60 1.37
C MET A 168 26.07 -10.43 1.92
N GLU A 169 25.87 -11.03 3.09
CA GLU A 169 26.84 -11.92 3.72
C GLU A 169 27.20 -13.11 2.80
N PRO A 170 28.49 -13.46 2.62
CA PRO A 170 28.90 -14.51 1.68
C PRO A 170 28.28 -15.88 1.96
N ASP A 171 28.13 -16.26 3.23
CA ASP A 171 27.53 -17.54 3.62
C ASP A 171 26.05 -17.58 3.20
N PHE A 172 25.32 -16.47 3.35
CA PHE A 172 23.94 -16.33 2.85
C PHE A 172 23.87 -16.43 1.31
N VAL A 173 24.81 -15.82 0.62
CA VAL A 173 24.90 -15.91 -0.85
C VAL A 173 25.22 -17.33 -1.32
N ASP A 174 25.99 -18.09 -0.55
CA ASP A 174 26.23 -19.50 -0.84
C ASP A 174 24.97 -20.35 -0.60
N GLN A 175 24.17 -20.04 0.42
CA GLN A 175 22.84 -20.66 0.61
C GLN A 175 21.90 -20.37 -0.57
N LEU A 176 21.83 -19.11 -1.03
CA LEU A 176 21.07 -18.74 -2.24
C LEU A 176 21.48 -19.57 -3.47
N LYS A 177 22.78 -19.79 -3.66
CA LYS A 177 23.29 -20.62 -4.77
C LYS A 177 22.96 -22.10 -4.60
N ASP A 178 22.97 -22.60 -3.38
CA ASP A 178 22.68 -24.01 -3.10
C ASP A 178 21.19 -24.30 -3.33
N ILE A 179 20.30 -23.36 -3.01
CA ILE A 179 18.84 -23.46 -3.18
C ILE A 179 18.46 -23.20 -4.65
N LEU A 180 18.75 -22.00 -5.17
CA LEU A 180 18.33 -21.56 -6.51
C LEU A 180 19.25 -22.08 -7.64
N GLY A 181 20.35 -22.73 -7.28
CA GLY A 181 21.31 -23.29 -8.22
C GLY A 181 22.22 -22.25 -8.90
N LYS A 182 22.92 -22.71 -9.93
CA LYS A 182 23.93 -21.90 -10.68
C LYS A 182 23.35 -20.66 -11.37
N ASP A 183 22.04 -20.61 -11.60
CA ASP A 183 21.35 -19.55 -12.32
C ASP A 183 20.64 -18.57 -11.34
N TYR A 184 20.94 -18.63 -10.03
CA TYR A 184 20.29 -17.82 -9.00
C TYR A 184 20.26 -16.31 -9.29
N LEU A 185 21.30 -15.77 -9.95
CA LEU A 185 21.33 -14.36 -10.33
C LEU A 185 20.27 -14.03 -11.39
N ASP A 186 20.08 -14.94 -12.35
CA ASP A 186 19.11 -14.74 -13.43
C ASP A 186 17.68 -14.85 -12.84
N LEU A 187 17.46 -15.79 -11.91
CA LEU A 187 16.18 -15.93 -11.19
C LEU A 187 15.84 -14.72 -10.33
N LEU A 188 16.82 -14.20 -9.56
CA LEU A 188 16.63 -12.96 -8.82
C LEU A 188 16.36 -11.79 -9.76
N GLU A 189 17.02 -11.70 -10.91
CA GLU A 189 16.79 -10.62 -11.87
C GLU A 189 15.37 -10.68 -12.46
N GLU A 190 14.88 -11.89 -12.73
CA GLU A 190 13.57 -12.12 -13.33
C GLU A 190 12.42 -11.96 -12.34
N TYR A 191 12.54 -12.49 -11.11
CA TYR A 191 11.42 -12.60 -10.17
C TYR A 191 11.46 -11.58 -9.04
N PHE A 192 12.63 -11.31 -8.45
CA PHE A 192 12.73 -10.47 -7.24
C PHE A 192 12.19 -9.07 -7.48
N PHE A 193 12.50 -8.46 -8.63
CA PHE A 193 12.09 -7.10 -8.95
C PHE A 193 10.70 -6.99 -9.58
N LEU A 194 9.91 -8.07 -9.66
CA LEU A 194 8.53 -7.99 -10.15
C LEU A 194 7.61 -7.33 -9.13
N GLU A 195 7.89 -7.49 -7.85
CA GLU A 195 7.08 -6.92 -6.76
C GLU A 195 7.49 -5.48 -6.41
N PHE A 196 8.61 -5.00 -6.97
CA PHE A 196 9.08 -3.64 -6.71
C PHE A 196 8.34 -2.63 -7.59
N PRO A 197 7.88 -1.50 -7.01
CA PRO A 197 7.17 -0.48 -7.77
C PRO A 197 8.08 0.18 -8.81
N ASP A 198 7.47 0.64 -9.89
CA ASP A 198 8.18 1.35 -10.94
C ASP A 198 8.75 2.68 -10.44
N GLY A 199 9.90 3.09 -11.00
CA GLY A 199 10.50 4.39 -10.69
C GLY A 199 10.96 4.57 -9.24
N LEU A 200 11.24 3.45 -8.56
CA LEU A 200 11.86 3.43 -7.23
C LEU A 200 13.17 4.20 -7.24
N GLU A 201 13.32 5.14 -6.31
CA GLU A 201 14.48 6.01 -6.15
C GLU A 201 14.75 6.23 -4.66
N PHE A 202 16.00 6.09 -4.24
CA PHE A 202 16.42 6.29 -2.86
C PHE A 202 17.40 7.45 -2.75
N THR A 203 17.17 8.33 -1.79
CA THR A 203 18.13 9.37 -1.43
C THR A 203 18.52 9.22 0.03
N ILE A 204 19.67 8.62 0.30
CA ILE A 204 20.23 8.55 1.66
C ILE A 204 21.03 9.82 1.94
N ARG A 205 20.57 10.63 2.90
CA ARG A 205 21.27 11.86 3.31
C ARG A 205 22.14 11.66 4.54
N LYS A 206 21.72 10.76 5.45
CA LYS A 206 22.41 10.53 6.71
C LYS A 206 22.16 9.13 7.24
N LEU A 207 23.26 8.50 7.63
CA LEU A 207 23.29 7.23 8.34
C LEU A 207 23.75 7.45 9.78
N HIS A 208 23.31 6.57 10.67
CA HIS A 208 23.86 6.43 12.01
C HIS A 208 24.39 5.02 12.17
N THR A 209 25.65 4.91 12.60
CA THR A 209 26.32 3.63 12.81
C THR A 209 26.63 3.43 14.29
N GLU A 210 26.17 2.33 14.86
CA GLU A 210 26.47 1.89 16.22
C GLU A 210 27.24 0.56 16.19
N MET A 211 28.48 0.54 16.71
CA MET A 211 29.25 -0.70 16.80
C MET A 211 28.70 -1.61 17.90
N LYS A 212 28.41 -2.88 17.57
CA LYS A 212 28.02 -3.93 18.52
C LYS A 212 29.14 -4.94 18.80
N GLY A 213 30.34 -4.68 18.29
CA GLY A 213 31.52 -5.52 18.49
C GLY A 213 32.71 -5.02 17.66
N GLU A 214 33.74 -5.84 17.50
CA GLU A 214 34.83 -5.56 16.55
C GLU A 214 34.40 -5.81 15.10
N ASP A 215 33.50 -6.78 14.90
CA ASP A 215 33.10 -7.32 13.60
C ASP A 215 31.57 -7.28 13.37
N LYS A 216 30.83 -6.51 14.20
CA LYS A 216 29.39 -6.29 14.08
C LYS A 216 29.01 -4.83 14.34
N ALA A 217 28.08 -4.29 13.58
CA ALA A 217 27.50 -2.97 13.78
C ALA A 217 26.03 -2.92 13.35
N GLU A 218 25.30 -1.92 13.83
CA GLU A 218 23.98 -1.56 13.35
C GLU A 218 24.10 -0.24 12.57
N VAL A 219 23.44 -0.17 11.41
CA VAL A 219 23.39 1.01 10.55
C VAL A 219 21.94 1.40 10.33
N THR A 220 21.56 2.61 10.72
CA THR A 220 20.20 3.14 10.58
C THR A 220 20.18 4.29 9.60
N VAL A 221 19.21 4.29 8.67
CA VAL A 221 18.93 5.46 7.83
C VAL A 221 18.17 6.49 8.64
N VAL A 222 18.82 7.60 8.99
CA VAL A 222 18.22 8.64 9.86
C VAL A 222 17.59 9.76 9.06
N GLU A 223 18.16 10.08 7.91
CA GLU A 223 17.61 11.08 7.00
C GLU A 223 17.75 10.54 5.57
N GLY A 224 16.63 10.46 4.88
CA GLY A 224 16.58 10.01 3.50
C GLY A 224 15.17 10.08 2.95
N THR A 225 15.03 9.79 1.67
CA THR A 225 13.73 9.77 0.98
C THR A 225 13.66 8.52 0.13
N MET A 226 12.55 7.80 0.21
CA MET A 226 12.16 6.79 -0.77
C MET A 226 11.07 7.40 -1.66
N SER A 227 11.12 7.17 -2.97
CA SER A 227 10.03 7.55 -3.85
C SER A 227 9.81 6.49 -4.92
N TYR A 228 8.57 6.31 -5.33
CA TYR A 228 8.16 5.32 -6.31
C TYR A 228 6.90 5.78 -7.04
N ILE A 229 6.53 5.09 -8.11
CA ILE A 229 5.28 5.29 -8.85
C ILE A 229 4.28 4.25 -8.34
N ASP A 230 3.13 4.71 -7.84
CA ASP A 230 2.05 3.84 -7.36
C ASP A 230 1.20 3.27 -8.52
N GLU A 231 0.19 2.48 -8.17
CA GLU A 231 -0.73 1.83 -9.12
C GLU A 231 -1.54 2.83 -9.96
N ASP A 232 -1.77 4.04 -9.45
CA ASP A 232 -2.43 5.14 -10.14
C ASP A 232 -1.48 5.90 -11.10
N GLY A 233 -0.19 5.57 -11.07
CA GLY A 233 0.85 6.23 -11.85
C GLY A 233 1.33 7.55 -11.22
N GLU A 234 0.99 7.81 -9.96
CA GLU A 234 1.42 8.99 -9.22
C GLU A 234 2.76 8.74 -8.51
N LYS A 235 3.62 9.76 -8.47
CA LYS A 235 4.89 9.68 -7.73
C LYS A 235 4.62 9.93 -6.25
N VAL A 236 4.72 8.88 -5.44
CA VAL A 236 4.68 8.94 -3.99
C VAL A 236 6.09 9.08 -3.44
N SER A 237 6.24 9.79 -2.33
CA SER A 237 7.53 10.00 -1.69
C SER A 237 7.38 10.05 -0.18
N GLU A 238 8.23 9.29 0.50
CA GLU A 238 8.21 9.11 1.94
C GLU A 238 9.60 9.42 2.53
N GLU A 239 9.61 10.06 3.70
CA GLU A 239 10.84 10.42 4.40
C GLU A 239 11.24 9.31 5.37
N ALA A 240 12.53 8.96 5.38
CA ALA A 240 13.06 7.90 6.25
C ALA A 240 12.81 8.16 7.75
N SER A 241 12.68 9.43 8.14
CA SER A 241 12.38 9.80 9.53
C SER A 241 10.91 9.58 9.93
N GLU A 242 10.04 9.38 8.95
CA GLU A 242 8.61 9.13 9.14
C GLU A 242 8.29 7.63 9.03
N SER A 243 9.16 6.86 8.39
CA SER A 243 9.11 5.39 8.37
C SER A 243 9.79 4.79 9.59
N ASP A 244 9.16 3.79 10.21
CA ASP A 244 9.77 2.95 11.24
C ASP A 244 10.76 1.95 10.60
N MET A 245 11.80 2.46 9.94
CA MET A 245 12.85 1.62 9.36
C MET A 245 13.72 1.02 10.46
N ASP A 246 13.79 -0.31 10.49
CA ASP A 246 14.69 -1.03 11.38
C ASP A 246 16.16 -0.78 11.03
N ALA A 247 17.03 -1.01 12.02
CA ALA A 247 18.46 -0.89 11.82
C ALA A 247 18.98 -2.10 11.05
N PHE A 248 19.86 -1.86 10.09
CA PHE A 248 20.56 -2.90 9.35
C PHE A 248 21.69 -3.44 10.23
N GLU A 249 21.63 -4.70 10.66
CA GLU A 249 22.82 -5.35 11.19
C GLU A 249 23.78 -5.63 10.03
N VAL A 250 25.03 -5.20 10.22
CA VAL A 250 26.13 -5.46 9.30
C VAL A 250 27.23 -6.23 10.03
N VAL A 251 27.80 -7.20 9.34
CA VAL A 251 28.83 -8.11 9.84
C VAL A 251 30.09 -8.02 9.00
N LYS A 252 31.24 -8.24 9.63
CA LYS A 252 32.53 -8.19 8.97
C LYS A 252 33.08 -9.59 8.70
N VAL A 253 33.19 -9.93 7.43
CA VAL A 253 33.75 -11.21 6.96
C VAL A 253 35.01 -10.92 6.16
N ASP A 254 36.14 -11.53 6.56
CA ASP A 254 37.45 -11.37 5.93
C ASP A 254 37.91 -9.91 5.72
N GLY A 255 37.48 -9.01 6.61
CA GLY A 255 37.85 -7.60 6.54
C GLY A 255 36.89 -6.69 5.78
N VAL A 256 35.84 -7.26 5.17
CA VAL A 256 34.81 -6.56 4.38
C VAL A 256 33.48 -6.62 5.14
N TRP A 257 32.70 -5.54 5.07
CA TRP A 257 31.39 -5.46 5.72
C TRP A 257 30.27 -5.84 4.75
N TYR A 258 29.29 -6.56 5.27
CA TYR A 258 28.11 -7.04 4.55
C TYR A 258 26.87 -6.88 5.41
N ILE A 259 25.69 -6.82 4.81
CA ILE A 259 24.41 -6.96 5.53
C ILE A 259 24.33 -8.39 6.06
N SER A 260 23.96 -8.54 7.33
CA SER A 260 23.89 -9.85 7.98
C SER A 260 22.71 -10.67 7.45
N GLU A 261 22.85 -11.99 7.50
CA GLU A 261 21.74 -12.92 7.25
C GLU A 261 20.48 -12.60 8.07
N GLU A 262 20.63 -12.26 9.36
CA GLU A 262 19.51 -11.92 10.24
C GLU A 262 18.69 -10.74 9.71
N THR A 263 19.38 -9.67 9.26
CA THR A 263 18.71 -8.53 8.65
C THR A 263 18.08 -8.88 7.29
N LEU A 264 18.70 -9.75 6.50
CA LEU A 264 18.14 -10.17 5.21
C LEU A 264 16.86 -10.99 5.40
N VAL A 265 16.84 -11.91 6.36
CA VAL A 265 15.65 -12.69 6.72
C VAL A 265 14.53 -11.76 7.22
N ASP A 266 14.83 -10.81 8.09
CA ASP A 266 13.86 -9.81 8.57
C ASP A 266 13.29 -8.94 7.43
N MET A 267 14.05 -8.76 6.34
CA MET A 267 13.61 -8.06 5.11
C MET A 267 12.80 -8.94 4.16
N GLY A 268 12.50 -10.18 4.54
CA GLY A 268 11.73 -11.11 3.72
C GLY A 268 12.58 -12.00 2.80
N PHE A 269 13.90 -12.02 2.95
CA PHE A 269 14.75 -13.02 2.28
C PHE A 269 14.86 -14.31 3.11
N ASP A 270 13.74 -14.81 3.63
CA ASP A 270 13.73 -16.09 4.34
C ASP A 270 13.85 -17.24 3.33
N LEU A 271 15.02 -17.86 3.30
CA LEU A 271 15.31 -18.98 2.40
C LEU A 271 14.65 -20.28 2.85
N SER A 272 14.18 -20.36 4.11
CA SER A 272 13.50 -21.57 4.59
C SER A 272 12.17 -21.81 3.88
N ASP A 273 11.47 -20.75 3.49
CA ASP A 273 10.24 -20.83 2.69
C ASP A 273 10.50 -21.39 1.28
N LEU A 274 11.71 -21.18 0.74
CA LEU A 274 12.11 -21.69 -0.57
C LEU A 274 12.57 -23.15 -0.54
N GLU A 275 13.02 -23.67 0.61
CA GLU A 275 13.43 -25.08 0.74
C GLU A 275 12.22 -26.03 0.75
N ASP A 276 11.08 -25.58 1.25
CA ASP A 276 9.83 -26.37 1.29
C ASP A 276 9.01 -26.24 0.01
N THR A 277 9.28 -25.21 -0.80
CA THR A 277 8.65 -25.04 -2.11
C THR A 277 9.41 -25.88 -3.14
N ASP A 278 8.88 -27.05 -3.50
CA ASP A 278 9.46 -27.90 -4.55
C ASP A 278 9.54 -27.10 -5.88
N MET A 279 10.70 -26.48 -6.15
CA MET A 279 10.97 -25.73 -7.39
C MET A 279 10.83 -26.58 -8.66
N GLU A 280 10.75 -27.92 -8.54
CA GLU A 280 10.41 -28.81 -9.66
C GLU A 280 8.99 -28.56 -10.22
N ASP A 281 8.08 -27.93 -9.44
CA ASP A 281 6.74 -27.56 -9.89
C ASP A 281 6.67 -26.16 -10.54
N LEU A 282 7.71 -25.33 -10.44
CA LEU A 282 7.79 -24.03 -11.14
C LEU A 282 8.19 -24.16 -12.61
N ASP A 283 8.73 -25.31 -13.03
CA ASP A 283 9.34 -25.51 -14.35
C ASP A 283 8.40 -26.05 -15.45
N THR A 284 7.10 -26.23 -15.18
CA THR A 284 6.15 -26.63 -16.21
C THR A 284 4.81 -25.91 -16.08
N ASP A 285 4.47 -25.15 -17.13
CA ASP A 285 3.13 -24.64 -17.48
C ASP A 285 2.88 -23.12 -17.34
N LEU A 286 3.93 -22.30 -17.43
CA LEU A 286 3.79 -20.85 -17.68
C LEU A 286 3.50 -20.48 -19.15
N ASP A 287 3.19 -21.47 -19.99
CA ASP A 287 2.61 -21.28 -21.30
C ASP A 287 1.18 -21.84 -21.29
N THR A 288 0.19 -20.94 -21.32
CA THR A 288 -1.26 -21.19 -21.44
C THR A 288 -1.95 -21.80 -20.22
N ASP A 289 -2.24 -20.98 -19.21
CA ASP A 289 -3.62 -20.63 -18.82
C ASP A 289 -3.56 -19.67 -17.61
N LEU A 290 -3.55 -18.36 -17.90
CA LEU A 290 -3.92 -17.30 -16.94
C LEU A 290 -5.44 -17.33 -16.69
N ASP A 291 -5.97 -18.49 -16.33
CA ASP A 291 -7.32 -18.67 -15.81
C ASP A 291 -7.18 -19.13 -14.36
N SER A 292 -7.24 -18.16 -13.45
CA SER A 292 -7.82 -18.30 -12.10
C SER A 292 -7.40 -19.52 -11.27
N ASP A 293 -6.18 -19.55 -10.74
CA ASP A 293 -5.91 -20.38 -9.55
C ASP A 293 -5.21 -19.59 -8.44
N MET A 294 -5.70 -18.37 -8.22
CA MET A 294 -5.51 -17.65 -6.96
C MET A 294 -6.52 -18.17 -5.91
N THR A 295 -6.70 -19.51 -5.85
CA THR A 295 -7.59 -20.19 -4.90
C THR A 295 -6.87 -21.11 -3.92
N ASP A 296 -5.54 -21.08 -3.85
CA ASP A 296 -4.78 -21.79 -2.80
C ASP A 296 -4.81 -21.09 -1.42
N TYR A 297 -5.79 -20.20 -1.21
CA TYR A 297 -6.35 -19.87 0.11
C TYR A 297 -7.54 -20.79 0.48
N GLY A 298 -7.74 -21.87 -0.28
CA GLY A 298 -8.95 -22.68 -0.28
C GLY A 298 -8.75 -24.12 0.17
N ASP A 299 -8.12 -24.34 1.32
CA ASP A 299 -8.33 -25.59 2.07
C ASP A 299 -7.92 -25.50 3.56
N GLU A 300 -7.96 -24.30 4.17
CA GLU A 300 -8.18 -24.24 5.62
C GLU A 300 -9.65 -24.61 5.86
N LEU A 301 -9.92 -25.91 5.77
CA LEU A 301 -11.22 -26.50 6.03
C LEU A 301 -11.71 -25.99 7.38
N VAL A 302 -12.71 -25.12 7.37
CA VAL A 302 -13.35 -24.65 8.59
C VAL A 302 -13.77 -25.87 9.40
N GLU A 303 -13.17 -26.03 10.59
CA GLU A 303 -13.44 -27.17 11.46
C GLU A 303 -14.89 -27.08 11.93
N LEU A 304 -15.71 -28.10 11.62
CA LEU A 304 -17.08 -28.17 12.14
C LEU A 304 -17.08 -28.73 13.57
N PRO A 305 -17.90 -28.18 14.48
CA PRO A 305 -18.83 -27.07 14.30
C PRO A 305 -18.15 -25.70 14.22
N VAL A 306 -18.78 -24.75 13.51
CA VAL A 306 -18.37 -23.34 13.40
C VAL A 306 -18.56 -22.65 14.75
N ASP A 307 -17.52 -22.67 15.57
CA ASP A 307 -17.56 -22.26 16.97
C ASP A 307 -17.13 -20.80 17.16
N THR A 308 -16.54 -20.18 16.15
CA THR A 308 -16.01 -18.80 16.22
C THR A 308 -16.65 -17.85 15.21
N GLU A 309 -16.55 -16.55 15.51
CA GLU A 309 -16.99 -15.48 14.59
C GLU A 309 -16.14 -15.44 13.32
N ASP A 310 -14.84 -15.71 13.44
CA ASP A 310 -13.89 -15.67 12.31
C ASP A 310 -14.18 -16.81 11.32
N GLU A 311 -14.40 -18.04 11.80
CA GLU A 311 -14.80 -19.17 10.95
C GLU A 311 -16.12 -18.90 10.21
N ALA A 312 -17.09 -18.26 10.88
CA ALA A 312 -18.34 -17.88 10.25
C ALA A 312 -18.15 -16.80 9.19
N LEU A 313 -17.24 -15.86 9.42
CA LEU A 313 -16.89 -14.81 8.47
C LEU A 313 -16.21 -15.41 7.22
N THR A 314 -15.25 -16.32 7.41
CA THR A 314 -14.57 -17.04 6.32
C THR A 314 -15.57 -17.72 5.40
N LEU A 315 -16.52 -18.49 5.95
CA LEU A 315 -17.55 -19.18 5.16
C LEU A 315 -18.44 -18.22 4.35
N VAL A 316 -18.69 -17.01 4.85
CA VAL A 316 -19.49 -16.02 4.11
C VAL A 316 -18.66 -15.29 3.05
N PHE A 317 -17.35 -15.11 3.27
CA PHE A 317 -16.45 -14.56 2.25
C PHE A 317 -16.26 -15.48 1.04
N GLU A 318 -16.48 -16.78 1.19
CA GLU A 318 -16.53 -17.72 0.06
C GLU A 318 -17.71 -17.46 -0.90
N GLN A 319 -18.70 -16.64 -0.50
CA GLN A 319 -19.79 -16.24 -1.40
C GLN A 319 -19.26 -15.23 -2.43
N PRO A 320 -19.31 -15.54 -3.75
CA PRO A 320 -18.70 -14.69 -4.77
C PRO A 320 -19.18 -13.23 -4.73
N GLU A 321 -20.48 -13.01 -4.46
CA GLU A 321 -21.05 -11.67 -4.38
C GLU A 321 -20.55 -10.85 -3.19
N VAL A 322 -20.12 -11.50 -2.10
CA VAL A 322 -19.56 -10.84 -0.93
C VAL A 322 -18.16 -10.37 -1.23
N MET A 323 -17.34 -11.24 -1.84
CA MET A 323 -15.97 -10.89 -2.23
C MET A 323 -15.95 -9.78 -3.28
N ASP A 324 -16.78 -9.89 -4.31
CA ASP A 324 -16.93 -8.85 -5.34
C ASP A 324 -17.31 -7.49 -4.73
N TRP A 325 -18.27 -7.49 -3.80
CA TRP A 325 -18.69 -6.27 -3.12
C TRP A 325 -17.61 -5.71 -2.18
N TRP A 326 -16.94 -6.58 -1.43
CA TRP A 326 -15.88 -6.19 -0.49
C TRP A 326 -14.73 -5.48 -1.21
N MET A 327 -14.28 -6.03 -2.34
CA MET A 327 -13.21 -5.46 -3.15
C MET A 327 -13.62 -4.16 -3.87
N ALA A 328 -14.91 -4.00 -4.19
CA ALA A 328 -15.42 -2.82 -4.87
C ALA A 328 -15.81 -1.66 -3.93
N THR A 329 -15.91 -1.91 -2.62
CA THR A 329 -16.36 -0.94 -1.63
C THR A 329 -15.17 -0.28 -0.95
N ALA A 330 -15.17 1.05 -0.85
CA ALA A 330 -14.02 1.80 -0.31
C ALA A 330 -13.80 1.57 1.20
N GLU A 331 -14.88 1.41 1.96
CA GLU A 331 -14.85 1.19 3.41
C GLU A 331 -15.90 0.12 3.79
N PRO A 332 -15.67 -1.15 3.43
CA PRO A 332 -16.64 -2.21 3.73
C PRO A 332 -16.64 -2.49 5.24
N LEU A 333 -17.83 -2.62 5.82
CA LEU A 333 -18.02 -2.96 7.22
C LEU A 333 -18.83 -4.24 7.34
N TYR A 334 -18.63 -4.94 8.45
CA TYR A 334 -19.42 -6.12 8.79
C TYR A 334 -19.77 -6.14 10.28
N ARG A 335 -20.80 -6.91 10.61
CA ARG A 335 -21.24 -7.18 11.98
C ARG A 335 -21.68 -8.63 12.11
N ILE A 336 -21.17 -9.31 13.13
CA ILE A 336 -21.51 -10.70 13.42
C ILE A 336 -22.35 -10.76 14.70
N THR A 337 -23.35 -11.61 14.75
CA THR A 337 -24.22 -11.83 15.93
C THR A 337 -24.46 -13.31 16.15
N ASP A 338 -24.35 -13.76 17.41
CA ASP A 338 -24.65 -15.13 17.80
C ASP A 338 -26.16 -15.34 18.00
N GLU A 339 -26.78 -16.13 17.12
CA GLU A 339 -28.20 -16.51 17.19
C GLU A 339 -28.40 -17.91 17.79
N ASN A 340 -27.46 -18.34 18.63
CA ASN A 340 -27.40 -19.60 19.38
C ASN A 340 -27.18 -20.85 18.51
N THR A 341 -27.95 -21.07 17.44
CA THR A 341 -27.73 -22.19 16.49
C THR A 341 -27.02 -21.77 15.21
N SER A 342 -26.86 -20.46 15.00
CA SER A 342 -26.24 -19.90 13.80
C SER A 342 -25.49 -18.62 14.14
N TRP A 343 -24.52 -18.25 13.30
CA TRP A 343 -23.97 -16.91 13.23
C TRP A 343 -24.74 -16.08 12.21
N ALA A 344 -25.02 -14.82 12.50
CA ALA A 344 -25.65 -13.88 11.59
C ALA A 344 -24.62 -12.82 11.18
N VAL A 345 -24.26 -12.76 9.90
CA VAL A 345 -23.21 -11.90 9.35
C VAL A 345 -23.84 -10.85 8.44
N LEU A 346 -23.81 -9.58 8.86
CA LEU A 346 -24.31 -8.44 8.11
C LEU A 346 -23.15 -7.67 7.49
N PHE A 347 -23.14 -7.51 6.17
CA PHE A 347 -22.24 -6.62 5.44
C PHE A 347 -22.95 -5.30 5.12
N TYR A 348 -22.27 -4.18 5.33
CA TYR A 348 -22.83 -2.85 5.12
C TYR A 348 -21.74 -1.80 4.84
N GLU A 349 -22.13 -0.66 4.28
CA GLU A 349 -21.29 0.53 4.17
C GLU A 349 -21.87 1.67 5.03
N GLU A 350 -21.03 2.63 5.43
CA GLU A 350 -21.48 3.83 6.13
C GLU A 350 -21.51 5.03 5.16
N ALA A 351 -22.66 5.66 5.00
CA ALA A 351 -22.77 6.90 4.25
C ALA A 351 -22.10 8.07 4.98
N ILE A 352 -21.80 9.16 4.27
CA ILE A 352 -21.17 10.37 4.84
C ILE A 352 -21.92 10.94 6.05
N ASP A 353 -23.23 10.71 6.16
CA ASP A 353 -24.06 11.16 7.27
C ASP A 353 -24.16 10.16 8.45
N GLY A 354 -23.39 9.08 8.40
CA GLY A 354 -23.39 8.00 9.39
C GLY A 354 -24.51 6.97 9.22
N THR A 355 -25.22 6.99 8.09
CA THR A 355 -26.29 6.01 7.82
C THR A 355 -25.69 4.68 7.37
N GLU A 356 -26.01 3.59 8.07
CA GLU A 356 -25.69 2.23 7.65
C GLU A 356 -26.54 1.83 6.43
N ILE A 357 -25.88 1.51 5.32
CA ILE A 357 -26.51 1.00 4.11
C ILE A 357 -26.19 -0.49 4.01
N PRO A 358 -27.15 -1.38 4.29
CA PRO A 358 -26.91 -2.82 4.27
C PRO A 358 -26.70 -3.31 2.83
N PHE A 359 -25.66 -4.11 2.63
CA PHE A 359 -25.40 -4.83 1.39
C PHE A 359 -26.14 -6.17 1.40
N ALA A 360 -25.74 -7.06 2.31
CA ALA A 360 -26.27 -8.42 2.41
C ALA A 360 -26.20 -8.93 3.84
N TRP A 361 -27.10 -9.86 4.16
CA TRP A 361 -27.18 -10.48 5.48
C TRP A 361 -27.21 -11.99 5.30
N TYR A 362 -26.25 -12.69 5.88
CA TYR A 362 -26.13 -14.14 5.83
C TYR A 362 -26.34 -14.74 7.21
N ALA A 363 -26.78 -16.00 7.24
CA ALA A 363 -26.62 -16.84 8.41
C ALA A 363 -25.82 -18.09 8.09
N VAL A 364 -25.03 -18.52 9.07
CA VAL A 364 -24.14 -19.67 9.01
C VAL A 364 -24.57 -20.65 10.09
N ASP A 365 -24.97 -21.87 9.73
CA ASP A 365 -25.31 -22.90 10.71
C ASP A 365 -24.05 -23.35 11.47
N LYS A 366 -24.11 -23.35 12.80
CA LYS A 366 -22.93 -23.72 13.61
C LYS A 366 -22.57 -25.19 13.51
N GLU A 367 -23.53 -26.08 13.27
CA GLU A 367 -23.25 -27.52 13.19
C GLU A 367 -22.78 -27.95 11.81
N THR A 368 -23.32 -27.35 10.74
CA THR A 368 -23.08 -27.81 9.36
C THR A 368 -22.19 -26.89 8.53
N GLY A 369 -21.99 -25.64 8.95
CA GLY A 369 -21.30 -24.62 8.16
C GLY A 369 -22.08 -24.15 6.93
N GLU A 370 -23.34 -24.57 6.76
CA GLU A 370 -24.16 -24.11 5.64
C GLU A 370 -24.42 -22.61 5.76
N VAL A 371 -24.23 -21.89 4.66
CA VAL A 371 -24.45 -20.44 4.55
C VAL A 371 -25.74 -20.19 3.76
N TRP A 372 -26.61 -19.31 4.27
CA TRP A 372 -27.79 -18.84 3.53
C TRP A 372 -27.99 -17.33 3.65
N LEU A 373 -28.46 -16.73 2.55
CA LEU A 373 -28.87 -15.34 2.52
C LEU A 373 -30.19 -15.16 3.28
N ILE A 374 -30.22 -14.22 4.23
CA ILE A 374 -31.41 -13.77 4.95
C ILE A 374 -32.10 -12.71 4.10
N THR A 375 -33.09 -13.13 3.30
CA THR A 375 -33.95 -12.19 2.59
C THR A 375 -35.07 -11.70 3.50
N ASN A 376 -35.12 -10.39 3.76
CA ASN A 376 -36.28 -9.76 4.42
C ASN A 376 -37.41 -9.61 3.38
N ASP A 377 -38.34 -10.57 3.34
CA ASP A 377 -39.62 -10.44 2.62
C ASP A 377 -40.59 -9.45 3.30
#